data_AF-A0A7C5I978-F1
#
_entry.id   AF-A0A7C5I978-F1
#
_cell.length_a   1.000
_cell.length_b   1.000
_cell.length_c   1.000
_cell.angle_alpha   90.00
_cell.angle_beta   90.00
_cell.angle_gamma   90.00
#
_symmetry.space_group_name_H-M   'P 1'
#
loop_
_entity.id
_entity.type
_entity.pdbx_description
1 polymer ?
#
loop_
_entity_poly.entity_id
_entity_poly.type
_entity_poly.pdbx_seq_one_letter_code
_entity_poly.pdbx_strand_id
1 'polypeptide(L)'
;MPRPKTCEWWPPWTTSSPTWPPSPRSLRQGCRGGVGAAAGQRMDAVEPARLVFWSRLEDRAPATDCPGALRGRLQATRFQSSHCCATIRPGGVAYMRILQTGDWHLGRKLQGIDLLEDQHFVLEQVLDVAKEARPDIVLIAGDVYDRADPPPAAVELLSEVLSRLVLDMHLRVLILAGNHDSPERLGFCADILKRQGIVVAAEAGAEPLALKDGGVQVFALPYLDPELVAEGLGREGVRGQQAAMEAVLAGVRERMDPSQRTVLAGHAFVQGGTASESERPLVVGGSGAVDASLFDLFDYVAMGHLHRPQVVASRVYYSGSLLS
;
A
#
# COMPACT_ATOMS: atom_id res chain seq x y z
N MET A 1 9.19 -14.53 31.48
CA MET A 1 8.35 -13.48 30.86
C MET A 1 7.66 -14.09 29.65
N PRO A 2 6.32 -14.00 29.52
CA PRO A 2 5.66 -14.45 28.31
C PRO A 2 6.07 -13.52 27.16
N ARG A 3 6.43 -14.09 26.00
CA ARG A 3 6.65 -13.31 24.77
C ARG A 3 5.36 -12.56 24.44
N PRO A 4 5.40 -11.29 24.00
CA PRO A 4 4.21 -10.63 23.49
C PRO A 4 3.68 -11.48 22.32
N LYS A 5 2.38 -11.79 22.37
CA LYS A 5 1.70 -12.45 21.26
C LYS A 5 1.80 -11.51 20.07
N THR A 6 2.46 -11.93 19.01
CA THR A 6 2.48 -11.20 17.73
C THR A 6 1.04 -11.06 17.27
N CYS A 7 0.55 -9.83 17.09
CA CYS A 7 -0.67 -9.58 16.32
C CYS A 7 -0.34 -9.98 14.87
N GLU A 8 -0.55 -11.23 14.52
CA GLU A 8 -0.36 -11.71 13.15
C GLU A 8 -1.54 -11.22 12.30
N TRP A 9 -1.33 -10.07 11.66
CA TRP A 9 -2.27 -9.49 10.70
C TRP A 9 -2.37 -10.31 9.41
N TRP A 10 -1.42 -11.22 9.18
CA TRP A 10 -1.30 -12.05 8.00
C TRP A 10 -0.99 -13.48 8.41
N PRO A 11 -1.37 -14.51 7.64
CA PRO A 11 -0.75 -15.82 7.79
C PRO A 11 0.78 -15.70 7.63
N PRO A 12 1.58 -16.56 8.31
CA PRO A 12 3.03 -16.54 8.22
C PRO A 12 3.50 -16.61 6.76
N TRP A 13 4.62 -15.97 6.44
CA TRP A 13 5.23 -16.01 5.10
C TRP A 13 5.59 -17.46 4.75
N THR A 14 4.67 -18.16 4.11
CA THR A 14 4.93 -19.50 3.59
C THR A 14 5.34 -19.33 2.12
N THR A 15 6.60 -19.62 1.83
CA THR A 15 7.14 -19.64 0.45
C THR A 15 6.59 -20.82 -0.37
N SER A 16 5.66 -21.60 0.18
CA SER A 16 5.00 -22.70 -0.50
C SER A 16 3.73 -22.19 -1.18
N SER A 17 3.79 -22.01 -2.50
CA SER A 17 2.63 -21.85 -3.35
C SER A 17 1.62 -22.97 -3.04
N PRO A 18 0.35 -22.66 -2.71
CA PRO A 18 -0.67 -23.70 -2.64
C PRO A 18 -0.96 -24.19 -4.06
N THR A 19 -0.67 -25.46 -4.35
CA THR A 19 -1.01 -26.09 -5.62
C THR A 19 -2.51 -26.32 -5.67
N TRP A 20 -3.25 -25.46 -6.35
CA TRP A 20 -4.64 -25.70 -6.74
C TRP A 20 -4.71 -26.17 -8.20
N PRO A 21 -5.64 -27.07 -8.54
CA PRO A 21 -5.80 -27.57 -9.90
C PRO A 21 -6.21 -26.44 -10.86
N PRO A 22 -5.81 -26.49 -12.14
CA PRO A 22 -6.15 -25.45 -13.11
C PRO A 22 -7.66 -25.34 -13.29
N SER A 23 -8.15 -24.10 -13.42
CA SER A 23 -9.55 -23.80 -13.70
C SER A 23 -9.96 -24.30 -15.11
N PRO A 24 -11.24 -24.68 -15.33
CA PRO A 24 -11.69 -25.12 -16.65
C PRO A 24 -11.74 -23.93 -17.61
N ARG A 25 -11.07 -24.06 -18.76
CA ARG A 25 -11.16 -23.12 -19.89
C ARG A 25 -12.61 -23.02 -20.37
N SER A 26 -13.21 -21.84 -20.31
CA SER A 26 -14.44 -21.55 -21.04
C SER A 26 -14.11 -20.97 -22.41
N LEU A 27 -14.52 -21.71 -23.44
CA LEU A 27 -14.58 -21.31 -24.84
C LEU A 27 -15.60 -20.17 -24.99
N ARG A 28 -15.21 -19.02 -25.54
CA ARG A 28 -16.11 -18.23 -26.40
C ARG A 28 -15.38 -17.71 -27.63
N GLN A 29 -15.94 -18.10 -28.77
CA GLN A 29 -15.59 -17.75 -30.13
C GLN A 29 -15.87 -16.27 -30.41
N GLY A 30 -15.14 -15.72 -31.37
CA GLY A 30 -15.21 -14.32 -31.76
C GLY A 30 -16.44 -13.95 -32.59
N CYS A 31 -16.68 -12.64 -32.66
CA CYS A 31 -17.39 -11.98 -33.74
C CYS A 31 -16.65 -10.67 -34.04
N ARG A 32 -16.19 -10.55 -35.29
CA ARG A 32 -15.64 -9.33 -35.87
C ARG A 32 -16.78 -8.38 -36.22
N GLY A 33 -16.62 -7.11 -35.90
CA GLY A 33 -17.43 -6.01 -36.43
C GLY A 33 -16.63 -4.72 -36.29
N GLY A 34 -16.11 -4.22 -37.41
CA GLY A 34 -15.37 -2.96 -37.45
C GLY A 34 -16.32 -1.79 -37.71
N VAL A 35 -16.09 -0.66 -37.05
CA VAL A 35 -16.58 0.65 -37.50
C VAL A 35 -15.61 1.74 -37.02
N GLY A 36 -15.16 2.56 -37.98
CA GLY A 36 -14.86 4.00 -37.87
C GLY A 36 -13.96 4.49 -36.74
N ALA A 37 -12.67 4.66 -37.03
CA ALA A 37 -11.76 5.47 -36.22
C ALA A 37 -12.12 6.97 -36.35
N ALA A 38 -12.61 7.57 -35.26
CA ALA A 38 -12.55 9.01 -35.06
C ALA A 38 -11.32 9.31 -34.20
N ALA A 39 -10.38 10.07 -34.76
CA ALA A 39 -9.16 10.48 -34.08
C ALA A 39 -9.49 11.53 -33.00
N GLY A 40 -9.82 11.06 -31.80
CA GLY A 40 -9.73 11.87 -30.59
C GLY A 40 -8.28 11.95 -30.15
N GLN A 41 -7.80 13.17 -29.89
CA GLN A 41 -6.47 13.40 -29.29
C GLN A 41 -6.44 12.66 -27.94
N ARG A 42 -5.70 11.54 -27.90
CA ARG A 42 -5.37 10.85 -26.64
C ARG A 42 -4.55 11.81 -25.79
N MET A 43 -4.98 12.03 -24.56
CA MET A 43 -4.14 12.69 -23.56
C MET A 43 -2.92 11.81 -23.33
N ASP A 44 -1.73 12.41 -23.37
CA ASP A 44 -0.48 11.69 -23.19
C ASP A 44 -0.44 11.08 -21.79
N ALA A 45 -0.38 9.75 -21.71
CA ALA A 45 -0.17 9.03 -20.46
C ALA A 45 1.20 9.45 -19.87
N VAL A 46 1.22 9.75 -18.57
CA VAL A 46 2.45 9.97 -17.82
C VAL A 46 3.30 8.68 -17.90
N GLU A 47 4.59 8.80 -18.25
CA GLU A 47 5.47 7.63 -18.36
C GLU A 47 5.38 6.74 -17.10
N PRO A 48 5.07 5.42 -17.24
CA PRO A 48 4.88 4.50 -16.11
C PRO A 48 6.08 4.45 -15.14
N ALA A 49 7.27 4.80 -15.64
CA ALA A 49 8.51 4.82 -14.88
C ALA A 49 8.60 5.96 -13.82
N ARG A 50 7.67 6.93 -13.81
CA ARG A 50 7.65 8.04 -12.83
C ARG A 50 6.66 7.86 -11.68
N LEU A 51 5.82 6.84 -11.71
CA LEU A 51 4.75 6.61 -10.72
C LEU A 51 5.11 5.60 -9.61
N VAL A 52 6.36 5.09 -9.60
CA VAL A 52 6.81 4.07 -8.66
C VAL A 52 8.02 4.55 -7.89
N PHE A 53 7.81 4.90 -6.63
CA PHE A 53 8.91 5.17 -5.70
C PHE A 53 9.45 3.85 -5.14
N TRP A 54 10.72 3.57 -5.44
CA TRP A 54 11.44 2.43 -4.89
C TRP A 54 12.13 2.82 -3.60
N SER A 55 11.69 2.27 -2.47
CA SER A 55 12.54 2.22 -1.27
C SER A 55 13.14 0.83 -1.14
N ARG A 56 14.48 0.77 -1.12
CA ARG A 56 15.21 -0.42 -0.69
C ARG A 56 15.42 -0.30 0.80
N LEU A 57 14.70 -1.11 1.58
CA LEU A 57 14.94 -1.25 3.00
C LEU A 57 15.82 -2.48 3.25
N GLU A 58 17.04 -2.23 3.72
CA GLU A 58 17.94 -3.28 4.21
C GLU A 58 17.50 -3.74 5.60
N ASP A 59 17.52 -5.06 5.83
CA ASP A 59 17.24 -5.65 7.14
C ASP A 59 18.21 -5.09 8.20
N ARG A 60 17.66 -4.57 9.30
CA ARG A 60 18.44 -4.42 10.53
C ARG A 60 18.58 -5.81 11.13
N ALA A 61 19.79 -6.35 11.15
CA ALA A 61 20.05 -7.56 11.91
C ALA A 61 19.69 -7.30 13.39
N PRO A 62 18.95 -8.21 14.06
CA PRO A 62 18.72 -8.09 15.49
C PRO A 62 20.07 -8.09 16.20
N ALA A 63 20.28 -7.12 17.09
CA ALA A 63 21.46 -7.05 17.93
C ALA A 63 21.53 -8.33 18.78
N THR A 64 22.29 -9.31 18.30
CA THR A 64 22.58 -10.55 19.01
C THR A 64 24.03 -10.47 19.44
N ASP A 65 24.26 -9.79 20.56
CA ASP A 65 25.43 -10.08 21.38
C ASP A 65 25.22 -11.47 21.97
N CYS A 66 25.89 -12.47 21.38
CA CYS A 66 26.00 -13.79 21.94
C CYS A 66 27.49 -14.13 22.10
N PRO A 67 28.03 -14.17 23.34
CA PRO A 67 29.42 -14.49 23.57
C PRO A 67 29.63 -16.01 23.49
N GLY A 68 30.62 -16.45 22.71
CA GLY A 68 31.14 -17.82 22.82
C GLY A 68 31.41 -18.51 21.49
N ALA A 69 32.53 -18.16 20.85
CA ALA A 69 33.16 -19.04 19.89
C ALA A 69 33.79 -20.23 20.65
N LEU A 70 33.27 -21.44 20.44
CA LEU A 70 33.98 -22.67 20.77
C LEU A 70 34.15 -23.50 19.50
N ARG A 71 35.41 -23.60 19.06
CA ARG A 71 35.90 -24.45 17.99
C ARG A 71 35.77 -25.92 18.39
N GLY A 72 35.28 -26.76 17.49
CA GLY A 72 35.37 -28.23 17.59
C GLY A 72 35.30 -28.88 16.22
N ARG A 73 36.41 -29.48 15.79
CA ARG A 73 36.49 -30.34 14.59
C ARG A 73 35.88 -31.70 14.90
N LEU A 74 35.18 -32.32 13.94
CA LEU A 74 35.13 -33.77 13.75
C LEU A 74 34.79 -34.10 12.28
N GLN A 75 35.46 -35.12 11.74
CA GLN A 75 35.42 -35.56 10.34
C GLN A 75 34.33 -36.63 10.11
N ALA A 76 33.68 -36.49 8.95
CA ALA A 76 33.15 -37.50 8.01
C ALA A 76 32.42 -38.77 8.49
N THR A 77 31.18 -38.94 8.02
CA THR A 77 30.78 -40.13 7.21
C THR A 77 29.58 -39.81 6.31
N ARG A 78 29.62 -40.34 5.08
CA ARG A 78 28.68 -40.13 3.97
C ARG A 78 27.31 -40.78 4.24
N PHE A 79 26.24 -40.08 3.90
CA PHE A 79 25.06 -40.64 3.27
C PHE A 79 24.57 -39.66 2.19
N GLN A 80 24.62 -40.09 0.93
CA GLN A 80 24.02 -39.39 -0.20
C GLN A 80 22.55 -39.78 -0.27
N SER A 81 21.65 -38.84 -0.03
CA SER A 81 20.33 -38.86 -0.64
C SER A 81 20.04 -37.45 -1.17
N SER A 82 19.85 -37.40 -2.47
CA SER A 82 19.61 -36.22 -3.29
C SER A 82 18.26 -35.60 -2.96
N HIS A 83 18.25 -34.68 -1.99
CA HIS A 83 17.29 -33.59 -1.96
C HIS A 83 18.06 -32.35 -2.41
N CYS A 84 17.61 -31.74 -3.50
CA CYS A 84 18.09 -30.45 -3.96
C CYS A 84 17.63 -29.40 -2.94
N CYS A 85 18.30 -29.38 -1.79
CA CYS A 85 18.26 -28.30 -0.84
C CYS A 85 18.89 -27.12 -1.58
N ALA A 86 18.06 -26.16 -1.99
CA ALA A 86 18.55 -24.90 -2.52
C ALA A 86 19.43 -24.28 -1.44
N THR A 87 20.74 -24.45 -1.62
CA THR A 87 21.79 -23.89 -0.80
C THR A 87 21.54 -22.39 -0.68
N ILE A 88 20.97 -21.96 0.46
CA ILE A 88 20.85 -20.55 0.79
C ILE A 88 22.28 -20.03 0.85
N ARG A 89 22.66 -19.18 -0.10
CA ARG A 89 23.94 -18.46 -0.04
C ARG A 89 23.91 -17.58 1.22
N PRO A 90 24.81 -17.78 2.19
CA PRO A 90 24.92 -16.86 3.32
C PRO A 90 25.56 -15.57 2.79
N GLY A 91 24.77 -14.51 2.62
CA GLY A 91 25.28 -13.20 2.17
C GLY A 91 24.35 -12.38 1.27
N GLY A 92 23.14 -12.84 0.95
CA GLY A 92 22.14 -12.00 0.29
C GLY A 92 21.40 -11.15 1.32
N VAL A 93 21.59 -9.82 1.30
CA VAL A 93 20.68 -8.91 2.00
C VAL A 93 19.29 -9.15 1.38
N ALA A 94 18.34 -9.64 2.17
CA ALA A 94 16.97 -9.73 1.69
C ALA A 94 16.43 -8.29 1.61
N TYR A 95 15.98 -7.84 0.45
CA TYR A 95 15.42 -6.51 0.27
C TYR A 95 13.91 -6.62 0.26
N MET A 96 13.24 -5.69 0.95
CA MET A 96 11.81 -5.51 0.79
C MET A 96 11.54 -4.52 -0.36
N ARG A 97 10.54 -4.83 -1.18
CA ARG A 97 10.07 -4.02 -2.31
C ARG A 97 8.62 -3.64 -2.13
N ILE A 98 8.36 -2.34 -2.24
CA ILE A 98 7.04 -1.75 -2.09
C ILE A 98 6.68 -1.12 -3.43
N LEU A 99 5.49 -1.45 -3.95
CA LEU A 99 4.88 -0.71 -5.06
C LEU A 99 3.84 0.25 -4.47
N GLN A 100 4.15 1.55 -4.48
CA GLN A 100 3.23 2.59 -4.03
C GLN A 100 2.44 3.16 -5.20
N THR A 101 1.14 3.32 -5.01
CA THR A 101 0.21 4.07 -5.85
C THR A 101 -0.91 4.65 -4.96
N GLY A 102 -1.82 5.43 -5.52
CA GLY A 102 -2.91 6.08 -4.78
C GLY A 102 -3.67 7.04 -5.69
N ASP A 103 -4.69 7.70 -5.14
CA ASP A 103 -5.44 8.76 -5.82
C ASP A 103 -6.01 8.29 -7.18
N TRP A 104 -6.59 7.10 -7.19
CA TRP A 104 -7.14 6.46 -8.39
C TRP A 104 -8.44 7.12 -8.84
N HIS A 105 -9.25 7.57 -7.88
CA HIS A 105 -10.56 8.20 -8.10
C HIS A 105 -11.44 7.40 -9.08
N LEU A 106 -11.59 6.09 -8.88
CA LEU A 106 -12.34 5.24 -9.80
C LEU A 106 -13.79 5.73 -9.97
N GLY A 107 -14.24 5.82 -11.23
CA GLY A 107 -15.55 6.34 -11.60
C GLY A 107 -15.63 7.87 -11.76
N ARG A 108 -14.47 8.54 -11.79
CA ARG A 108 -14.36 9.99 -12.03
C ARG A 108 -14.89 10.38 -13.40
N LYS A 109 -15.46 11.58 -13.48
CA LYS A 109 -15.86 12.22 -14.73
C LYS A 109 -15.16 13.55 -14.92
N LEU A 110 -14.72 13.84 -16.14
CA LEU A 110 -14.14 15.13 -16.52
C LEU A 110 -15.09 15.86 -17.46
N GLN A 111 -15.63 17.00 -17.03
CA GLN A 111 -16.60 17.79 -17.79
C GLN A 111 -17.80 16.95 -18.29
N GLY A 112 -18.21 15.95 -17.50
CA GLY A 112 -19.32 15.05 -17.82
C GLY A 112 -18.94 13.81 -18.63
N ILE A 113 -17.71 13.73 -19.14
CA ILE A 113 -17.18 12.56 -19.85
C ILE A 113 -16.70 11.53 -18.82
N ASP A 114 -17.07 10.28 -19.02
CA ASP A 114 -16.65 9.16 -18.18
C ASP A 114 -15.19 8.78 -18.48
N LEU A 115 -14.36 8.67 -17.44
CA LEU A 115 -12.96 8.29 -17.56
C LEU A 115 -12.69 6.82 -17.23
N LEU A 116 -13.72 6.01 -16.96
CA LEU A 116 -13.53 4.65 -16.45
C LEU A 116 -12.76 3.74 -17.43
N GLU A 117 -12.94 3.92 -18.74
CA GLU A 117 -12.15 3.19 -19.75
C GLU A 117 -10.67 3.59 -19.72
N ASP A 118 -10.36 4.88 -19.54
CA ASP A 118 -8.99 5.36 -19.38
C ASP A 118 -8.38 4.85 -18.06
N GLN A 119 -9.16 4.82 -16.99
CA GLN A 119 -8.76 4.28 -15.69
C GLN A 119 -8.44 2.79 -15.78
N HIS A 120 -9.27 2.00 -16.49
CA HIS A 120 -8.97 0.60 -16.78
C HIS A 120 -7.63 0.48 -17.53
N PHE A 121 -7.45 1.25 -18.59
CA PHE A 121 -6.22 1.20 -19.40
C PHE A 121 -4.95 1.53 -18.59
N VAL A 122 -4.98 2.52 -17.70
CA VAL A 122 -3.83 2.85 -16.86
C VAL A 122 -3.60 1.80 -15.77
N LEU A 123 -4.67 1.23 -15.20
CA LEU A 123 -4.55 0.15 -14.21
C LEU A 123 -3.96 -1.13 -14.82
N GLU A 124 -4.19 -1.43 -16.09
CA GLU A 124 -3.48 -2.50 -16.78
C GLU A 124 -1.96 -2.29 -16.76
N GLN A 125 -1.51 -1.05 -16.94
CA GLN A 125 -0.08 -0.73 -16.87
C GLN A 125 0.47 -0.91 -15.46
N VAL A 126 -0.30 -0.55 -14.42
CA VAL A 126 0.07 -0.82 -13.02
C VAL A 126 0.21 -2.32 -12.78
N LEU A 127 -0.68 -3.14 -13.33
CA LEU A 127 -0.62 -4.59 -13.24
C LEU A 127 0.61 -5.17 -13.95
N ASP A 128 0.97 -4.64 -15.11
CA ASP A 128 2.20 -5.02 -15.83
C ASP A 128 3.45 -4.69 -15.01
N VAL A 129 3.50 -3.50 -14.40
CA VAL A 129 4.58 -3.09 -13.51
C VAL A 129 4.65 -4.00 -12.27
N ALA A 130 3.52 -4.30 -11.63
CA ALA A 130 3.47 -5.20 -10.48
C ALA A 130 3.99 -6.60 -10.84
N LYS A 131 3.63 -7.10 -12.02
CA LYS A 131 4.07 -8.40 -12.53
C LYS A 131 5.56 -8.46 -12.81
N GLU A 132 6.12 -7.45 -13.46
CA GLU A 132 7.56 -7.39 -13.75
C GLU A 132 8.37 -7.23 -12.47
N ALA A 133 7.96 -6.27 -11.64
CA ALA A 133 8.75 -5.87 -10.50
C ALA A 133 8.61 -6.82 -9.31
N ARG A 134 7.49 -7.57 -9.21
CA ARG A 134 7.20 -8.55 -8.15
C ARG A 134 7.41 -7.97 -6.75
N PRO A 135 6.69 -6.90 -6.38
CA PRO A 135 6.84 -6.30 -5.05
C PRO A 135 6.45 -7.29 -3.95
N ASP A 136 6.89 -7.05 -2.72
CA ASP A 136 6.43 -7.83 -1.57
C ASP A 136 5.03 -7.35 -1.10
N ILE A 137 4.71 -6.09 -1.38
CA ILE A 137 3.40 -5.48 -1.10
C ILE A 137 3.09 -4.35 -2.09
N VAL A 138 1.82 -4.23 -2.46
CA VAL A 138 1.26 -3.06 -3.15
C VAL A 138 0.55 -2.17 -2.13
N LEU A 139 0.91 -0.89 -2.08
CA LEU A 139 0.29 0.12 -1.23
C LEU A 139 -0.57 1.03 -2.09
N ILE A 140 -1.86 1.11 -1.77
CA ILE A 140 -2.82 2.03 -2.39
C ILE A 140 -3.16 3.09 -1.33
N ALA A 141 -2.52 4.26 -1.45
CA ALA A 141 -2.50 5.31 -0.45
C ALA A 141 -3.75 6.21 -0.47
N GLY A 142 -4.94 5.62 -0.49
CA GLY A 142 -6.22 6.34 -0.41
C GLY A 142 -6.75 6.88 -1.73
N ASP A 143 -7.97 7.42 -1.66
CA ASP A 143 -8.78 7.91 -2.77
C ASP A 143 -8.92 6.86 -3.87
N VAL A 144 -9.42 5.69 -3.46
CA VAL A 144 -9.69 4.57 -4.38
C VAL A 144 -10.84 4.93 -5.31
N TYR A 145 -11.92 5.48 -4.75
CA TYR A 145 -13.08 5.93 -5.50
C TYR A 145 -13.16 7.45 -5.56
N ASP A 146 -13.72 8.00 -6.65
CA ASP A 146 -13.93 9.45 -6.81
C ASP A 146 -14.94 10.02 -5.80
N ARG A 147 -15.79 9.16 -5.24
CA ARG A 147 -16.85 9.53 -4.30
C ARG A 147 -17.25 8.37 -3.40
N ALA A 148 -17.81 8.72 -2.25
CA ALA A 148 -18.25 7.79 -1.21
C ALA A 148 -19.31 6.78 -1.69
N ASP A 149 -20.15 7.16 -2.67
CA ASP A 149 -21.10 6.27 -3.34
C ASP A 149 -20.62 6.00 -4.79
N PRO A 150 -19.68 5.06 -4.98
CA PRO A 150 -19.11 4.79 -6.30
C PRO A 150 -20.13 4.13 -7.23
N PRO A 151 -20.05 4.37 -8.55
CA PRO A 151 -20.88 3.64 -9.50
C PRO A 151 -20.50 2.15 -9.53
N PRO A 152 -21.42 1.22 -9.85
CA PRO A 152 -21.14 -0.21 -9.85
C PRO A 152 -19.93 -0.61 -10.71
N ALA A 153 -19.76 0.01 -11.88
CA ALA A 153 -18.65 -0.28 -12.77
C ALA A 153 -17.27 0.07 -12.18
N ALA A 154 -17.18 1.07 -11.29
CA ALA A 154 -15.94 1.39 -10.57
C ALA A 154 -15.62 0.32 -9.52
N VAL A 155 -16.65 -0.22 -8.85
CA VAL A 155 -16.51 -1.31 -7.88
C VAL A 155 -16.07 -2.60 -8.59
N GLU A 156 -16.64 -2.88 -9.77
CA GLU A 156 -16.23 -4.01 -10.62
C GLU A 156 -14.76 -3.89 -11.05
N LEU A 157 -14.32 -2.69 -11.46
CA LEU A 157 -12.93 -2.43 -11.84
C LEU A 157 -11.96 -2.66 -10.66
N LEU A 158 -12.28 -2.15 -9.47
CA LEU A 158 -11.46 -2.42 -8.29
C LEU A 158 -11.38 -3.93 -8.02
N SER A 159 -12.51 -4.63 -8.07
CA SER A 159 -12.58 -6.08 -7.86
C SER A 159 -11.70 -6.84 -8.86
N GLU A 160 -11.70 -6.45 -10.14
CA GLU A 160 -10.86 -7.05 -11.18
C GLU A 160 -9.36 -6.87 -10.86
N VAL A 161 -8.93 -5.63 -10.57
CA VAL A 161 -7.53 -5.30 -10.27
C VAL A 161 -7.04 -6.06 -9.03
N LEU A 162 -7.82 -6.05 -7.94
CA LEU A 162 -7.47 -6.76 -6.71
C LEU A 162 -7.42 -8.27 -6.92
N SER A 163 -8.34 -8.83 -7.71
CA SER A 163 -8.32 -10.26 -8.05
C SER A 163 -7.03 -10.63 -8.77
N ARG A 164 -6.57 -9.81 -9.72
CA ARG A 164 -5.32 -10.08 -10.46
C ARG A 164 -4.09 -9.94 -9.56
N LEU A 165 -4.01 -8.90 -8.73
CA LEU A 165 -2.91 -8.72 -7.79
C LEU A 165 -2.79 -9.89 -6.80
N VAL A 166 -3.91 -10.36 -6.26
CA VAL A 166 -3.92 -11.29 -5.12
C VAL A 166 -4.06 -12.74 -5.54
N LEU A 167 -4.97 -13.04 -6.47
CA LEU A 167 -5.27 -14.40 -6.89
C LEU A 167 -4.31 -14.88 -7.98
N ASP A 168 -3.97 -14.03 -8.94
CA ASP A 168 -3.08 -14.42 -10.05
C ASP A 168 -1.60 -14.20 -9.72
N MET A 169 -1.27 -13.07 -9.07
CA MET A 169 0.12 -12.70 -8.76
C MET A 169 0.54 -13.03 -7.32
N HIS A 170 -0.41 -13.40 -6.44
CA HIS A 170 -0.15 -13.71 -5.03
C HIS A 170 0.54 -12.58 -4.24
N LEU A 171 0.28 -11.33 -4.63
CA LEU A 171 0.78 -10.15 -3.96
C LEU A 171 -0.11 -9.79 -2.77
N ARG A 172 0.52 -9.21 -1.74
CA ARG A 172 -0.23 -8.55 -0.67
C ARG A 172 -0.59 -7.15 -1.08
N VAL A 173 -1.75 -6.68 -0.63
CA VAL A 173 -2.24 -5.33 -0.90
C VAL A 173 -2.62 -4.67 0.42
N LEU A 174 -2.18 -3.42 0.62
CA LEU A 174 -2.69 -2.52 1.65
C LEU A 174 -3.45 -1.38 0.95
N ILE A 175 -4.70 -1.19 1.33
CA ILE A 175 -5.56 -0.12 0.83
C ILE A 175 -5.87 0.79 2.01
N LEU A 176 -5.69 2.10 1.83
CA LEU A 176 -6.17 3.10 2.77
C LEU A 176 -7.49 3.69 2.25
N ALA A 177 -8.37 4.12 3.15
CA ALA A 177 -9.44 5.06 2.79
C ALA A 177 -8.85 6.48 2.67
N GLY A 178 -9.14 7.16 1.56
CA GLY A 178 -8.86 8.59 1.41
C GLY A 178 -10.04 9.47 1.81
N ASN A 179 -9.98 10.76 1.49
CA ASN A 179 -11.05 11.70 1.84
C ASN A 179 -12.24 11.67 0.86
N HIS A 180 -12.14 10.95 -0.25
CA HIS A 180 -13.26 10.71 -1.18
C HIS A 180 -14.01 9.41 -0.89
N ASP A 181 -13.35 8.44 -0.25
CA ASP A 181 -13.90 7.13 0.04
C ASP A 181 -14.91 7.18 1.21
N SER A 182 -15.81 6.19 1.27
CA SER A 182 -16.53 5.87 2.51
C SER A 182 -15.77 4.77 3.24
N PRO A 183 -15.28 5.02 4.48
CA PRO A 183 -14.63 4.01 5.30
C PRO A 183 -15.46 2.72 5.45
N GLU A 184 -16.76 2.85 5.68
CA GLU A 184 -17.66 1.72 5.93
C GLU A 184 -17.84 0.85 4.68
N ARG A 185 -17.97 1.49 3.51
CA ARG A 185 -18.14 0.79 2.24
C ARG A 185 -16.84 0.15 1.78
N LEU A 186 -15.71 0.86 1.89
CA LEU A 186 -14.41 0.34 1.51
C LEU A 186 -13.97 -0.79 2.46
N GLY A 187 -14.26 -0.64 3.76
CA GLY A 187 -13.99 -1.62 4.81
C GLY A 187 -14.94 -2.82 4.82
N PHE A 188 -15.90 -2.91 3.90
CA PHE A 188 -16.79 -4.06 3.80
C PHE A 188 -16.00 -5.35 3.61
N CYS A 189 -16.33 -6.38 4.41
CA CYS A 189 -15.63 -7.67 4.41
C CYS A 189 -14.11 -7.60 4.71
N ALA A 190 -13.60 -6.53 5.33
CA ALA A 190 -12.16 -6.38 5.62
C ALA A 190 -11.53 -7.59 6.31
N ASP A 191 -12.22 -8.22 7.27
CA ASP A 191 -11.72 -9.43 7.96
C ASP A 191 -11.56 -10.66 7.05
N ILE A 192 -12.40 -10.79 6.03
CA ILE A 192 -12.32 -11.86 5.04
C ILE A 192 -11.18 -11.55 4.07
N LEU A 193 -11.13 -10.32 3.56
CA LEU A 193 -10.11 -9.82 2.63
C LEU A 193 -8.71 -9.94 3.24
N LYS A 194 -8.57 -9.64 4.53
CA LYS A 194 -7.31 -9.74 5.27
C LYS A 194 -6.73 -11.15 5.25
N ARG A 195 -7.58 -12.19 5.35
CA ARG A 195 -7.14 -13.59 5.25
C ARG A 195 -6.66 -13.98 3.85
N GLN A 196 -7.08 -13.23 2.82
CA GLN A 196 -6.71 -13.47 1.43
C GLN A 196 -5.48 -12.67 0.97
N GLY A 197 -4.94 -11.77 1.77
CA GLY A 197 -3.81 -10.94 1.35
C GLY A 197 -4.14 -9.46 1.12
N ILE A 198 -5.36 -9.00 1.42
CA ILE A 198 -5.76 -7.59 1.30
C ILE A 198 -6.09 -7.01 2.67
N VAL A 199 -5.31 -6.05 3.14
CA VAL A 199 -5.67 -5.26 4.33
C VAL A 199 -6.27 -3.95 3.87
N VAL A 200 -7.47 -3.66 4.38
CA VAL A 200 -8.13 -2.37 4.21
C VAL A 200 -8.02 -1.62 5.54
N ALA A 201 -7.32 -0.49 5.53
CA ALA A 201 -7.28 0.45 6.63
C ALA A 201 -8.32 1.53 6.37
N ALA A 202 -9.54 1.29 6.84
CA ALA A 202 -10.66 2.23 6.74
C ALA A 202 -10.68 3.25 7.89
N GLU A 203 -10.20 2.84 9.07
CA GLU A 203 -10.16 3.65 10.28
C GLU A 203 -8.73 3.81 10.78
N ALA A 204 -8.47 4.89 11.51
CA ALA A 204 -7.17 5.17 12.09
C ALA A 204 -6.86 4.15 13.21
N GLY A 205 -5.73 3.44 13.05
CA GLY A 205 -5.23 2.50 14.05
C GLY A 205 -3.76 2.75 14.36
N ALA A 206 -3.35 2.42 15.58
CA ALA A 206 -1.95 2.50 16.02
C ALA A 206 -1.22 1.14 15.93
N GLU A 207 -1.87 0.11 15.40
CA GLU A 207 -1.29 -1.24 15.33
C GLU A 207 -0.51 -1.44 14.03
N PRO A 208 0.77 -1.87 14.11
CA PRO A 208 1.56 -2.09 12.91
C PRO A 208 1.19 -3.40 12.19
N LEU A 209 1.23 -3.35 10.86
CA LEU A 209 1.26 -4.51 9.99
C LEU A 209 2.71 -5.01 9.90
N ALA A 210 2.99 -6.16 10.50
CA ALA A 210 4.30 -6.80 10.39
C ALA A 210 4.50 -7.40 8.99
N LEU A 211 5.61 -7.05 8.33
CA LEU A 211 6.04 -7.61 7.06
C LEU A 211 7.39 -8.31 7.20
N LYS A 212 7.65 -9.26 6.30
CA LYS A 212 8.90 -10.03 6.18
C LYS A 212 9.41 -10.61 7.50
N ASP A 213 8.59 -11.43 8.14
CA ASP A 213 8.91 -12.12 9.41
C ASP A 213 9.36 -11.20 10.56
N GLY A 214 8.94 -9.93 10.55
CA GLY A 214 9.22 -8.96 11.62
C GLY A 214 10.43 -8.04 11.38
N GLY A 215 10.95 -7.96 10.15
CA GLY A 215 12.01 -7.00 9.80
C GLY A 215 11.52 -5.58 9.48
N VAL A 216 10.25 -5.47 9.06
CA VAL A 216 9.61 -4.20 8.68
C VAL A 216 8.21 -4.12 9.30
N GLN A 217 7.89 -2.98 9.89
CA GLN A 217 6.56 -2.65 10.38
C GLN A 217 5.96 -1.53 9.52
N VAL A 218 4.72 -1.72 9.10
CA VAL A 218 3.96 -0.72 8.32
C VAL A 218 2.82 -0.20 9.18
N PHE A 219 2.78 1.11 9.38
CA PHE A 219 1.63 1.80 9.96
C PHE A 219 0.74 2.32 8.84
N ALA A 220 -0.56 2.07 8.95
CA ALA A 220 -1.56 2.43 7.95
C ALA A 220 -2.48 3.51 8.51
N LEU A 221 -2.35 4.73 8.00
CA LEU A 221 -3.14 5.88 8.42
C LEU A 221 -4.03 6.34 7.26
N PRO A 222 -5.32 5.94 7.22
CA PRO A 222 -6.27 6.52 6.28
C PRO A 222 -6.44 8.02 6.55
N TYR A 223 -7.21 8.68 5.68
CA TYR A 223 -7.57 10.07 5.91
C TYR A 223 -8.24 10.25 7.28
N LEU A 224 -7.72 11.20 8.05
CA LEU A 224 -8.17 11.44 9.42
C LEU A 224 -9.24 12.53 9.43
N ASP A 225 -10.45 12.20 9.88
CA ASP A 225 -11.41 13.22 10.27
C ASP A 225 -11.11 13.68 11.71
N PRO A 226 -10.82 14.98 11.95
CA PRO A 226 -10.46 15.44 13.28
C PRO A 226 -11.54 15.19 14.35
N GLU A 227 -12.82 15.22 13.98
CA GLU A 227 -13.93 14.98 14.91
C GLU A 227 -14.00 13.49 15.28
N LEU A 228 -13.90 12.61 14.29
CA LEU A 228 -13.87 11.16 14.54
C LEU A 228 -12.62 10.74 15.34
N VAL A 229 -11.48 11.37 15.09
CA VAL A 229 -10.26 11.14 15.89
C VAL A 229 -10.45 11.63 17.32
N ALA A 230 -11.06 12.81 17.51
CA ALA A 230 -11.38 13.33 18.85
C ALA A 230 -12.27 12.36 19.63
N GLU A 231 -13.36 11.90 19.00
CA GLU A 231 -14.31 10.95 19.57
C GLU A 231 -13.65 9.61 19.90
N GLY A 232 -12.96 9.00 18.93
CA GLY A 232 -12.32 7.69 19.08
C GLY A 232 -11.23 7.66 20.15
N LEU A 233 -10.54 8.78 20.38
CA LEU A 233 -9.53 8.91 21.44
C LEU A 233 -10.10 9.44 22.77
N GLY A 234 -11.38 9.84 22.82
CA GLY A 234 -11.97 10.50 23.98
C GLY A 234 -11.26 11.81 24.37
N ARG A 235 -10.75 12.55 23.38
CA ARG A 235 -9.96 13.78 23.58
C ARG A 235 -10.70 15.01 23.08
N GLU A 236 -10.90 15.97 23.96
CA GLU A 236 -11.36 17.30 23.55
C GLU A 236 -10.22 18.10 22.89
N GLY A 237 -10.58 19.00 21.97
CA GLY A 237 -9.65 19.99 21.42
C GLY A 237 -8.77 19.51 20.26
N VAL A 238 -8.97 18.30 19.73
CA VAL A 238 -8.39 17.90 18.44
C VAL A 238 -9.06 18.71 17.34
N ARG A 239 -8.37 19.74 16.84
CA ARG A 239 -8.90 20.66 15.82
C ARG A 239 -7.95 20.75 14.64
N GLY A 240 -8.48 20.43 13.46
CA GLY A 240 -7.72 20.44 12.21
C GLY A 240 -6.83 19.20 12.04
N GLN A 241 -6.27 19.09 10.83
CA GLN A 241 -5.52 17.91 10.41
C GLN A 241 -4.23 17.71 11.20
N GLN A 242 -3.51 18.79 11.52
CA GLN A 242 -2.29 18.75 12.34
C GLN A 242 -2.52 18.04 13.69
N ALA A 243 -3.52 18.51 14.46
CA ALA A 243 -3.78 17.98 15.79
C ALA A 243 -4.28 16.52 15.75
N ALA A 244 -5.07 16.16 14.72
CA ALA A 244 -5.54 14.80 14.52
C ALA A 244 -4.36 13.85 14.23
N MET A 245 -3.47 14.25 13.31
CA MET A 245 -2.27 13.48 12.96
C MET A 245 -1.33 13.32 14.16
N GLU A 246 -1.09 14.39 14.93
CA GLU A 246 -0.28 14.32 16.16
C GLU A 246 -0.87 13.35 17.19
N ALA A 247 -2.19 13.37 17.38
CA ALA A 247 -2.86 12.51 18.35
C ALA A 247 -2.75 11.03 17.98
N VAL A 248 -2.93 10.70 16.70
CA VAL A 248 -2.79 9.32 16.19
C VAL A 248 -1.32 8.87 16.22
N LEU A 249 -0.39 9.73 15.79
CA LEU A 249 1.04 9.41 15.78
C LEU A 249 1.61 9.23 17.19
N ALA A 250 1.02 9.83 18.23
CA ALA A 250 1.39 9.53 19.61
C ALA A 250 1.21 8.04 19.93
N GLY A 251 0.07 7.45 19.55
CA GLY A 251 -0.18 6.02 19.73
C GLY A 251 0.76 5.14 18.88
N VAL A 252 1.04 5.56 17.64
CA VAL A 252 2.00 4.87 16.75
C VAL A 252 3.39 4.81 17.41
N ARG A 253 3.86 5.92 18.00
CA ARG A 253 5.16 5.98 18.69
C ARG A 253 5.25 5.02 19.87
N GLU A 254 4.16 4.79 20.60
CA GLU A 254 4.12 3.84 21.72
C GLU A 254 4.18 2.37 21.25
N ARG A 255 3.67 2.08 20.06
CA ARG A 255 3.60 0.73 19.49
C ARG A 255 4.78 0.37 18.59
N MET A 256 5.54 1.38 18.18
CA MET A 256 6.71 1.26 17.31
C MET A 256 7.82 0.43 17.95
N ASP A 257 8.28 -0.61 17.25
CA ASP A 257 9.52 -1.31 17.58
C ASP A 257 10.71 -0.58 16.93
N PRO A 258 11.61 0.06 17.72
CA PRO A 258 12.74 0.81 17.17
C PRO A 258 13.82 -0.08 16.53
N SER A 259 13.76 -1.41 16.74
CA SER A 259 14.68 -2.35 16.10
C SER A 259 14.31 -2.65 14.65
N GLN A 260 13.05 -2.42 14.27
CA GLN A 260 12.53 -2.71 12.93
C GLN A 260 12.62 -1.49 12.00
N ARG A 261 12.60 -1.73 10.69
CA ARG A 261 12.37 -0.66 9.73
C ARG A 261 10.92 -0.24 9.77
N THR A 262 10.67 1.06 9.72
CA THR A 262 9.31 1.58 9.86
C THR A 262 8.86 2.29 8.59
N VAL A 263 7.74 1.84 8.04
CA VAL A 263 7.06 2.46 6.92
C VAL A 263 5.75 3.06 7.41
N LEU A 264 5.42 4.25 6.93
CA LEU A 264 4.09 4.82 7.04
C LEU A 264 3.42 4.79 5.67
N ALA A 265 2.21 4.27 5.60
CA ALA A 265 1.28 4.55 4.50
C ALA A 265 0.22 5.52 5.04
N GLY A 266 0.07 6.68 4.40
CA GLY A 266 -0.77 7.78 4.86
C GLY A 266 -1.59 8.41 3.74
N HIS A 267 -2.67 9.10 4.10
CA HIS A 267 -3.42 9.96 3.18
C HIS A 267 -3.70 11.31 3.85
N ALA A 268 -2.93 12.34 3.49
CA ALA A 268 -3.00 13.67 4.10
C ALA A 268 -2.35 14.73 3.20
N PHE A 269 -2.67 16.01 3.43
CA PHE A 269 -1.95 17.12 2.82
C PHE A 269 -0.73 17.53 3.66
N VAL A 270 0.48 17.19 3.22
CA VAL A 270 1.72 17.55 3.91
C VAL A 270 2.22 18.92 3.43
N GLN A 271 2.57 19.80 4.37
CA GLN A 271 3.13 21.12 4.08
C GLN A 271 4.38 21.01 3.20
N GLY A 272 4.52 21.95 2.26
CA GLY A 272 5.55 21.91 1.21
C GLY A 272 5.15 21.11 -0.03
N GLY A 273 4.03 20.39 0.02
CA GLY A 273 3.41 19.78 -1.17
C GLY A 273 2.76 20.80 -2.10
N THR A 274 2.88 20.56 -3.40
CA THR A 274 2.25 21.37 -4.43
C THR A 274 0.97 20.71 -4.94
N ALA A 275 -0.15 21.37 -4.73
CA ALA A 275 -1.46 21.00 -5.25
C ALA A 275 -1.55 21.06 -6.79
N SER A 276 -2.52 20.37 -7.36
CA SER A 276 -3.04 20.45 -8.72
C SER A 276 -4.48 21.01 -8.70
N GLU A 277 -5.00 21.37 -9.87
CA GLU A 277 -6.36 21.91 -9.98
C GLU A 277 -7.47 20.88 -9.71
N SER A 278 -7.11 19.60 -9.64
CA SER A 278 -8.05 18.48 -9.53
C SER A 278 -8.37 18.05 -8.09
N GLU A 279 -7.65 18.57 -7.10
CA GLU A 279 -7.87 18.22 -5.70
C GLU A 279 -9.05 19.02 -5.11
N ARG A 280 -9.73 18.45 -4.10
CA ARG A 280 -10.76 19.21 -3.37
C ARG A 280 -10.12 20.44 -2.73
N PRO A 281 -10.74 21.62 -2.83
CA PRO A 281 -10.20 22.83 -2.20
C PRO A 281 -9.99 22.61 -0.71
N LEU A 282 -8.80 22.97 -0.22
CA LEU A 282 -8.52 23.01 1.21
C LEU A 282 -9.56 23.86 1.93
N VAL A 283 -9.89 23.48 3.16
CA VAL A 283 -10.59 24.37 4.08
C VAL A 283 -9.73 25.64 4.22
N VAL A 284 -10.34 26.80 3.94
CA VAL A 284 -9.67 28.11 3.96
C VAL A 284 -8.97 28.31 5.32
N GLY A 285 -7.66 28.58 5.30
CA GLY A 285 -6.89 28.98 6.48
C GLY A 285 -5.79 28.02 6.98
N GLY A 286 -5.36 27.04 6.20
CA GLY A 286 -4.22 26.17 6.56
C GLY A 286 -4.53 25.07 7.59
N SER A 287 -5.78 24.94 8.01
CA SER A 287 -6.27 23.91 8.94
C SER A 287 -6.28 22.48 8.36
N GLY A 288 -6.07 22.35 7.05
CA GLY A 288 -6.01 21.07 6.33
C GLY A 288 -4.61 20.48 6.15
N ALA A 289 -3.54 21.23 6.47
CA ALA A 289 -2.17 20.77 6.23
C ALA A 289 -1.52 20.18 7.49
N VAL A 290 -0.63 19.20 7.30
CA VAL A 290 0.19 18.60 8.35
C VAL A 290 1.68 18.89 8.14
N ASP A 291 2.40 19.18 9.21
CA ASP A 291 3.84 19.44 9.18
C ASP A 291 4.63 18.16 8.84
N ALA A 292 5.58 18.26 7.92
CA ALA A 292 6.37 17.13 7.45
C ALA A 292 7.25 16.50 8.56
N SER A 293 7.66 17.27 9.57
CA SER A 293 8.49 16.79 10.68
C SER A 293 7.79 15.74 11.55
N LEU A 294 6.45 15.67 11.50
CA LEU A 294 5.69 14.60 12.15
C LEU A 294 6.09 13.21 11.66
N PHE A 295 6.70 13.12 10.47
CA PHE A 295 7.06 11.86 9.83
C PHE A 295 8.56 11.52 9.87
N ASP A 296 9.39 12.31 10.56
CA ASP A 296 10.85 12.09 10.61
C ASP A 296 11.27 10.76 11.25
N LEU A 297 10.38 10.16 12.05
CA LEU A 297 10.62 8.89 12.72
C LEU A 297 10.48 7.65 11.80
N PHE A 298 9.94 7.82 10.58
CA PHE A 298 9.75 6.72 9.64
C PHE A 298 10.95 6.60 8.67
N ASP A 299 11.26 5.37 8.24
CA ASP A 299 12.26 5.11 7.19
C ASP A 299 11.73 5.42 5.79
N TYR A 300 10.41 5.31 5.59
CA TYR A 300 9.74 5.63 4.33
C TYR A 300 8.28 6.02 4.60
N VAL A 301 7.78 7.03 3.89
CA VAL A 301 6.40 7.51 4.01
C VAL A 301 5.75 7.55 2.64
N ALA A 302 4.85 6.61 2.40
CA ALA A 302 3.97 6.55 1.24
C ALA A 302 2.73 7.40 1.50
N MET A 303 2.61 8.55 0.84
CA MET A 303 1.49 9.46 1.00
C MET A 303 0.61 9.49 -0.27
N GLY A 304 -0.70 9.57 -0.09
CA GLY A 304 -1.66 10.02 -1.12
C GLY A 304 -2.34 11.32 -0.70
N HIS A 305 -3.25 11.84 -1.54
CA HIS A 305 -4.02 13.10 -1.47
C HIS A 305 -3.57 14.14 -2.53
N LEU A 306 -2.26 14.24 -2.80
CA LEU A 306 -1.75 15.16 -3.82
C LEU A 306 -1.56 14.43 -5.14
N HIS A 307 -2.17 14.92 -6.21
CA HIS A 307 -2.25 14.19 -7.48
C HIS A 307 -0.98 14.31 -8.33
N ARG A 308 -0.03 15.18 -7.96
CA ARG A 308 1.27 15.28 -8.62
C ARG A 308 2.30 14.38 -7.91
N PRO A 309 3.03 13.50 -8.65
CA PRO A 309 4.16 12.77 -8.10
C PRO A 309 5.22 13.74 -7.58
N GLN A 310 5.59 13.64 -6.31
CA GLN A 310 6.53 14.58 -5.69
C GLN A 310 7.15 14.05 -4.39
N VAL A 311 8.32 14.59 -4.06
CA VAL A 311 9.00 14.40 -2.77
C VAL A 311 8.86 15.70 -2.00
N VAL A 312 8.10 15.70 -0.90
CA VAL A 312 7.82 16.93 -0.14
C VAL A 312 8.77 17.12 1.04
N ALA A 313 9.39 16.03 1.50
CA ALA A 313 10.42 16.01 2.54
C ALA A 313 11.33 14.80 2.33
N SER A 314 12.42 14.70 3.11
CA SER A 314 13.49 13.71 2.89
C SER A 314 13.03 12.25 2.73
N ARG A 315 11.85 11.90 3.29
CA ARG A 315 11.28 10.54 3.29
C ARG A 315 9.80 10.48 2.95
N VAL A 316 9.22 11.58 2.49
CA VAL A 316 7.77 11.70 2.23
C VAL A 316 7.51 11.80 0.74
N TYR A 317 6.84 10.78 0.21
CA TYR A 317 6.66 10.54 -1.21
C TYR A 317 5.18 10.46 -1.56
N TYR A 318 4.76 11.31 -2.50
CA TYR A 318 3.46 11.19 -3.15
C TYR A 318 3.63 10.50 -4.48
N SER A 319 2.90 9.39 -4.70
CA SER A 319 2.87 8.75 -6.02
C SER A 319 2.12 9.60 -7.04
N GLY A 320 1.22 10.48 -6.60
CA GLY A 320 0.30 11.18 -7.49
C GLY A 320 -0.82 10.27 -8.00
N SER A 321 -1.75 10.89 -8.72
CA SER A 321 -2.85 10.18 -9.38
C SER A 321 -2.35 9.46 -10.63
N LEU A 322 -3.00 8.35 -10.94
CA LEU A 322 -2.80 7.63 -12.21
C LEU A 322 -3.32 8.41 -13.42
N LEU A 323 -4.27 9.33 -13.21
CA LEU A 323 -4.94 10.11 -14.25
C LEU A 323 -5.17 11.55 -13.74
N SER A 324 -4.27 12.44 -14.15
CA SER A 324 -4.27 13.87 -13.82
C SER A 324 -4.53 14.74 -15.04
#